data_AF-A0A8J5QZU2-F1
#
_entry.id   AF-A0A8J5QZU2-F1
#
_cell.length_a   1.000
_cell.length_b   1.000
_cell.length_c   1.000
_cell.angle_alpha   90.00
_cell.angle_beta   90.00
_cell.angle_gamma   90.00
#
_symmetry.space_group_name_H-M   'P 1'
#
loop_
_entity.id
_entity.type
_entity.pdbx_description
1 polymer ?
#
loop_
_entity_poly.entity_id
_entity_poly.type
_entity_poly.pdbx_seq_one_letter_code
_entity_poly.pdbx_strand_id
1 'polypeptide(L)'
;MLISGLHPFTELKQTLSSLKNEEQRRKILGEVLSLLKNSQGSEWLADQWSNSELLWTDFLDLNEEPLDGFINMYKLDCLKDDCKFSIGVLARIVSILCSESIIADETFLAWRDSKEETEVQGRGTVMSALRSFFFSYRF
;
A
#
# COMPACT_ATOMS: atom_id res chain seq x y z
N MET A 1 19.06 16.01 -12.74
CA MET A 1 19.29 15.03 -13.82
C MET A 1 18.96 13.68 -13.21
N LEU A 2 17.76 13.15 -13.47
CA LEU A 2 17.36 11.81 -13.02
C LEU A 2 18.27 10.80 -13.70
N ILE A 3 19.00 10.01 -12.93
CA ILE A 3 20.07 9.16 -13.44
C ILE A 3 19.41 7.98 -14.16
N SER A 4 19.68 7.87 -15.46
CA SER A 4 19.12 6.83 -16.32
C SER A 4 19.52 5.44 -15.80
N GLY A 5 18.58 4.76 -15.14
CA GLY A 5 18.73 3.38 -14.68
C GLY A 5 18.07 3.05 -13.34
N LEU A 6 17.86 4.04 -12.47
CA LEU A 6 17.06 3.87 -11.25
C LEU A 6 15.65 4.42 -11.45
N HIS A 7 14.66 3.69 -10.94
CA HIS A 7 13.28 4.12 -10.94
C HIS A 7 13.15 5.44 -10.14
N PRO A 8 12.52 6.51 -10.68
CA PRO A 8 12.49 7.85 -10.06
C PRO A 8 12.03 7.86 -8.59
N PHE A 9 11.18 6.91 -8.24
CA PHE A 9 10.65 6.74 -6.89
C PHE A 9 11.63 6.08 -5.90
N THR A 10 12.55 5.22 -6.37
CA THR A 10 13.58 4.61 -5.50
C THR A 10 14.59 5.67 -5.02
N GLU A 11 14.99 6.59 -5.92
CA GLU A 11 15.82 7.75 -5.55
C GLU A 11 15.07 8.73 -4.64
N LEU A 12 13.77 8.93 -4.90
CA LEU A 12 12.90 9.72 -4.03
C LEU A 12 12.87 9.13 -2.61
N LYS A 13 12.79 7.79 -2.48
CA LYS A 13 12.84 7.12 -1.18
C LYS A 13 14.10 7.46 -0.42
N GLN A 14 15.26 7.23 -1.01
CA GLN A 14 16.56 7.50 -0.39
C GLN A 14 16.70 8.96 0.04
N THR A 15 16.28 9.88 -0.83
CA THR A 15 16.34 11.32 -0.56
C THR A 15 15.47 11.69 0.65
N LEU A 16 14.21 11.21 0.68
CA LEU A 16 13.28 11.52 1.77
C LEU A 16 13.67 10.83 3.08
N SER A 17 14.26 9.64 3.04
CA SER A 17 14.78 8.96 4.23
C SER A 17 15.94 9.71 4.90
N SER A 18 16.67 10.55 4.17
CA SER A 18 17.76 11.37 4.72
C SER A 18 17.27 12.58 5.53
N LEU A 19 15.99 12.95 5.39
CA LEU A 19 15.39 14.09 6.09
C LEU A 19 15.06 13.72 7.55
N LYS A 20 15.58 14.49 8.49
CA LYS A 20 15.39 14.27 9.95
C LYS A 20 14.04 14.76 10.48
N ASN A 21 13.36 15.64 9.74
CA ASN A 21 12.11 16.25 10.14
C ASN A 21 10.95 15.65 9.33
N GLU A 22 9.99 15.04 10.04
CA GLU A 22 8.83 14.37 9.44
C GLU A 22 7.90 15.33 8.69
N GLU A 23 7.62 16.50 9.27
CA GLU A 23 6.78 17.53 8.67
C GLU A 23 7.37 18.02 7.34
N GLN A 24 8.69 18.26 7.32
CA GLN A 24 9.40 18.64 6.10
C GLN A 24 9.39 17.52 5.06
N ARG A 25 9.65 16.27 5.47
CA ARG A 25 9.59 15.10 4.58
C ARG A 25 8.21 14.98 3.93
N ARG A 26 7.15 15.05 4.73
CA ARG A 26 5.77 14.99 4.28
C ARG A 26 5.43 16.12 3.31
N LYS A 27 5.82 17.37 3.66
CA LYS A 27 5.59 18.53 2.81
C LYS A 27 6.28 18.38 1.45
N ILE A 28 7.55 18.01 1.46
CA ILE A 28 8.35 17.83 0.24
C ILE A 28 7.77 16.69 -0.60
N LEU A 29 7.42 15.55 0.00
CA LEU A 29 6.78 14.43 -0.70
C LEU A 29 5.50 14.89 -1.41
N GLY A 30 4.61 15.56 -0.68
CA GLY A 30 3.34 16.02 -1.25
C GLY A 30 3.52 17.03 -2.39
N GLU A 31 4.46 17.98 -2.26
CA GLU A 31 4.78 18.92 -3.32
C GLU A 31 5.40 18.23 -4.54
N VAL A 32 6.33 17.29 -4.35
CA VAL A 32 6.95 16.54 -5.45
C VAL A 32 5.92 15.71 -6.20
N LEU A 33 5.07 14.96 -5.51
CA LEU A 33 4.01 14.17 -6.14
C LEU A 33 3.01 15.06 -6.88
N SER A 34 2.65 16.21 -6.30
CA SER A 34 1.76 17.18 -6.96
C SER A 34 2.38 17.75 -8.23
N LEU A 35 3.67 18.08 -8.20
CA LEU A 35 4.41 18.58 -9.36
C LEU A 35 4.53 17.51 -10.46
N LEU A 36 4.82 16.26 -10.08
CA LEU A 36 4.87 15.13 -11.01
C LEU A 36 3.51 14.89 -11.66
N LYS A 37 2.42 14.88 -10.86
CA LYS A 37 1.05 14.78 -11.37
C LYS A 37 0.73 15.88 -12.39
N ASN A 38 1.09 17.13 -12.07
CA ASN A 38 0.77 18.29 -12.90
C ASN A 38 1.62 18.36 -14.17
N SER A 39 2.80 17.75 -14.19
CA SER A 39 3.72 17.78 -15.34
C SER A 39 3.59 16.56 -16.26
N GLN A 40 3.33 15.38 -15.71
CA GLN A 40 3.27 14.10 -16.45
C GLN A 40 1.85 13.53 -16.56
N GLY A 41 0.91 14.01 -15.74
CA GLY A 41 -0.44 13.49 -15.66
C GLY A 41 -0.66 12.50 -14.52
N SER A 42 -1.93 12.35 -14.13
CA SER A 42 -2.36 11.51 -13.02
C SER A 42 -2.15 10.01 -13.28
N GLU A 43 -2.36 9.55 -14.52
CA GLU A 43 -2.20 8.14 -14.91
C GLU A 43 -0.74 7.72 -14.84
N TRP A 44 0.16 8.52 -15.40
CA TRP A 44 1.60 8.29 -15.29
C TRP A 44 2.07 8.23 -13.83
N LEU A 45 1.58 9.14 -12.99
CA LEU A 45 1.96 9.16 -11.57
C LEU A 45 1.51 7.89 -10.83
N ALA A 46 0.29 7.43 -11.11
CA ALA A 46 -0.23 6.18 -10.55
C ALA A 46 0.62 4.98 -11.00
N ASP A 47 0.90 4.87 -12.30
CA ASP A 47 1.71 3.78 -12.84
C ASP A 47 3.11 3.73 -12.21
N GLN A 48 3.77 4.88 -12.07
CA GLN A 48 5.07 4.92 -11.42
C GLN A 48 4.98 4.59 -9.94
N TRP A 49 3.95 5.06 -9.23
CA TRP A 49 3.77 4.72 -7.82
C TRP A 49 3.57 3.21 -7.65
N SER A 50 2.66 2.59 -8.40
CA SER A 50 2.37 1.16 -8.32
C SER A 50 3.58 0.27 -8.69
N ASN A 51 4.45 0.74 -9.60
CA ASN A 51 5.66 0.02 -10.00
C ASN A 51 6.87 0.24 -9.07
N SER A 52 6.77 1.14 -8.08
CA SER A 52 7.91 1.56 -7.26
C SER A 52 8.17 0.69 -6.02
N GLU A 53 7.32 -0.29 -5.74
CA GLU A 53 7.27 -1.07 -4.47
C GLU A 53 7.15 -0.20 -3.21
N LEU A 54 6.89 1.11 -3.35
CA LEU A 54 6.79 2.03 -2.23
C LEU A 54 5.43 1.96 -1.55
N LEU A 55 5.47 2.15 -0.23
CA LEU A 55 4.29 2.25 0.60
C LEU A 55 4.18 3.67 1.16
N TRP A 56 2.95 4.14 1.41
CA TRP A 56 2.74 5.41 2.11
C TRP A 56 3.41 5.46 3.49
N THR A 57 3.45 4.32 4.17
CA THR A 57 4.13 4.13 5.46
C THR A 57 5.65 4.21 5.37
N ASP A 58 6.25 4.17 4.17
CA ASP A 58 7.68 4.45 4.02
C ASP A 58 8.00 5.94 4.30
N PHE A 59 6.99 6.81 4.29
CA PHE A 59 7.16 8.26 4.37
C PHE A 59 6.29 8.96 5.41
N LEU A 60 5.13 8.39 5.72
CA LEU A 60 4.10 8.98 6.56
C LEU A 60 3.77 8.05 7.73
N ASP A 61 3.71 8.60 8.95
CA ASP A 61 3.06 7.91 10.07
C ASP A 61 1.54 8.08 9.94
N LEU A 62 0.86 6.99 9.55
CA LEU A 62 -0.59 6.96 9.36
C LEU A 62 -1.37 6.93 10.69
N ASN A 63 -0.69 6.83 11.83
CA ASN A 63 -1.32 6.92 13.16
C ASN A 63 -1.55 8.38 13.59
N GLU A 64 -0.68 9.30 13.16
CA GLU A 64 -0.78 10.71 13.52
C GLU A 64 -1.74 11.48 12.60
N GLU A 65 -1.69 11.21 11.29
CA GLU A 65 -2.58 11.85 10.33
C GLU A 65 -3.12 10.87 9.29
N PRO A 66 -4.45 10.83 9.07
CA PRO A 66 -5.05 9.94 8.09
C PRO A 66 -4.64 10.33 6.67
N LEU A 67 -4.36 9.30 5.87
CA LEU A 67 -3.91 9.42 4.49
C LEU A 67 -4.86 10.25 3.62
N ASP A 68 -6.17 10.15 3.85
CA ASP A 68 -7.17 10.93 3.11
C ASP A 68 -6.96 12.44 3.24
N GLY A 69 -6.54 12.92 4.41
CA GLY A 69 -6.22 14.33 4.64
C GLY A 69 -5.04 14.78 3.78
N PHE A 70 -3.97 13.98 3.77
CA PHE A 70 -2.79 14.21 2.94
C PHE A 70 -3.12 14.21 1.44
N ILE A 71 -3.85 13.18 0.99
CA ILE A 71 -4.24 13.06 -0.41
C ILE A 71 -5.09 14.26 -0.85
N ASN A 72 -6.08 14.66 -0.04
CA ASN A 72 -6.94 15.79 -0.36
C ASN A 72 -6.15 17.11 -0.40
N MET A 73 -5.24 17.32 0.55
CA MET A 73 -4.41 18.53 0.63
C MET A 73 -3.57 18.72 -0.64
N TYR A 74 -2.99 17.64 -1.18
CA TYR A 74 -2.14 17.67 -2.38
C TYR A 74 -2.88 17.29 -3.67
N LYS A 75 -4.21 17.07 -3.60
CA LYS A 75 -5.06 16.64 -4.73
C LYS A 75 -4.53 15.36 -5.40
N LEU A 76 -4.04 14.40 -4.63
CA LEU A 76 -3.41 13.17 -5.14
C LEU A 76 -4.40 12.01 -5.27
N ASP A 77 -5.66 12.29 -5.62
CA ASP A 77 -6.74 11.29 -5.65
C ASP A 77 -6.42 10.08 -6.54
N CYS A 78 -5.57 10.26 -7.56
CA CYS A 78 -5.08 9.19 -8.42
C CYS A 78 -4.24 8.13 -7.69
N LEU A 79 -3.80 8.39 -6.46
CA LEU A 79 -3.06 7.46 -5.62
C LEU A 79 -3.91 6.87 -4.48
N LYS A 80 -5.20 7.23 -4.38
CA LYS A 80 -6.12 6.63 -3.37
C LYS A 80 -6.36 5.16 -3.64
N ASP A 81 -6.42 4.74 -4.90
CA ASP A 81 -6.76 3.37 -5.24
C ASP A 81 -5.66 2.36 -4.90
N ASP A 82 -4.40 2.81 -4.79
CA ASP A 82 -3.29 2.00 -4.26
C ASP A 82 -3.32 1.86 -2.73
N CYS A 83 -4.21 2.58 -2.03
CA CYS A 83 -4.46 2.42 -0.59
C CYS A 83 -5.43 1.27 -0.28
N LYS A 84 -6.02 0.64 -1.31
CA LYS A 84 -6.66 -0.66 -1.18
C LYS A 84 -5.57 -1.71 -1.11
N PHE A 85 -4.81 -1.73 0.00
CA PHE A 85 -3.79 -2.71 0.41
C PHE A 85 -3.42 -3.63 -0.72
N SER A 86 -2.28 -3.42 -1.40
CA SER A 86 -1.82 -4.28 -2.50
C SER A 86 -2.34 -5.70 -2.29
N ILE A 87 -3.46 -6.01 -2.97
CA ILE A 87 -4.26 -7.20 -2.67
C ILE A 87 -3.37 -8.43 -2.85
N GLY A 88 -2.36 -8.28 -3.72
CA GLY A 88 -1.25 -9.19 -3.91
C GLY A 88 -0.33 -9.39 -2.70
N VAL A 89 -0.04 -8.40 -1.85
CA VAL A 89 0.78 -8.58 -0.64
C VAL A 89 0.02 -9.37 0.42
N LEU A 90 -1.24 -9.05 0.68
CA LEU A 90 -2.06 -9.84 1.61
C LEU A 90 -2.24 -11.28 1.10
N ALA A 91 -2.54 -11.47 -0.19
CA ALA A 91 -2.61 -12.79 -0.80
C ALA A 91 -1.28 -13.54 -0.76
N ARG A 92 -0.14 -12.86 -0.94
CA ARG A 92 1.20 -13.46 -0.89
C ARG A 92 1.62 -13.82 0.53
N ILE A 93 1.32 -12.98 1.53
CA ILE A 93 1.54 -13.30 2.94
C ILE A 93 0.74 -14.55 3.33
N VAL A 94 -0.55 -14.59 2.98
CA VAL A 94 -1.40 -15.76 3.26
C VAL A 94 -0.90 -17.00 2.53
N SER A 95 -0.49 -16.87 1.25
CA SER A 95 0.09 -17.98 0.50
C SER A 95 1.36 -18.54 1.16
N ILE A 96 2.25 -17.68 1.68
CA ILE A 96 3.48 -18.09 2.37
C ILE A 96 3.16 -18.79 3.69
N LEU A 97 2.24 -18.24 4.48
CA LEU A 97 1.88 -18.79 5.78
C LEU A 97 1.26 -20.20 5.65
N CYS A 98 0.48 -20.45 4.60
CA CYS A 98 -0.07 -21.77 4.28
C CYS A 98 0.99 -22.73 3.70
N SER A 99 1.80 -22.29 2.72
CA SER A 99 2.81 -23.16 2.08
C SER A 99 3.88 -23.64 3.05
N GLU A 100 4.26 -22.79 4.01
CA GLU A 100 5.27 -23.10 5.03
C GLU A 100 4.67 -23.81 6.27
N SER A 101 3.39 -24.19 6.23
CA SER A 101 2.67 -24.85 7.34
C SER A 101 2.73 -24.10 8.67
N ILE A 102 2.93 -22.77 8.62
CA ILE A 102 2.97 -21.91 9.82
C ILE A 102 1.56 -21.76 10.38
N ILE A 103 0.56 -21.68 9.49
CA ILE A 103 -0.85 -21.74 9.83
C ILE A 103 -1.44 -22.95 9.11
N ALA A 104 -2.02 -23.88 9.87
CA ALA A 104 -2.71 -25.02 9.30
C ALA A 104 -3.95 -24.56 8.51
N ASP A 105 -4.24 -25.21 7.39
CA ASP A 105 -5.40 -24.90 6.54
C ASP A 105 -6.71 -24.86 7.35
N GLU A 106 -6.88 -25.79 8.28
CA GLU A 106 -8.03 -25.86 9.19
C GLU A 106 -8.15 -24.64 10.11
N THR A 107 -7.04 -24.07 10.57
CA THR A 107 -7.03 -22.85 11.41
C THR A 107 -7.44 -21.63 10.59
N PHE A 108 -6.98 -21.57 9.33
CA PHE A 108 -7.32 -20.49 8.43
C PHE A 108 -8.78 -20.56 7.95
N LEU A 109 -9.30 -21.77 7.73
CA LEU A 109 -10.71 -22.03 7.42
C LEU A 109 -11.61 -21.72 8.63
N ALA A 110 -11.19 -22.06 9.85
CA ALA A 110 -11.90 -21.69 11.07
C ALA A 110 -11.97 -20.16 11.26
N TRP A 111 -10.90 -19.42 10.93
CA TRP A 111 -10.91 -17.96 10.94
C TRP A 111 -11.83 -17.36 9.87
N ARG A 112 -11.91 -17.97 8.69
CA ARG A 112 -12.86 -17.58 7.63
C ARG A 112 -14.31 -17.73 8.09
N ASP A 113 -14.62 -18.87 8.71
CA ASP A 113 -15.98 -19.27 9.06
C ASP A 113 -16.42 -18.79 10.46
N SER A 114 -15.49 -18.20 11.24
CA SER A 114 -15.80 -17.71 12.58
C SER A 114 -16.81 -16.56 12.51
N LYS A 115 -17.91 -16.72 13.26
CA LYS A 115 -18.94 -15.68 13.42
C LYS A 115 -18.59 -14.68 14.51
N GLU A 116 -17.40 -14.73 15.11
CA GLU A 116 -17.06 -13.84 16.21
C GLU A 116 -17.13 -12.37 15.78
N GLU A 117 -18.13 -11.71 16.38
CA GLU A 117 -18.52 -10.30 16.29
C GLU A 117 -17.50 -9.41 17.02
N THR A 118 -16.25 -9.50 16.65
CA THR A 118 -15.40 -8.33 16.74
C THR A 118 -15.20 -7.87 15.31
N GLU A 119 -15.89 -6.78 14.94
CA GLU A 119 -15.57 -6.00 13.74
C GLU A 119 -14.13 -5.53 13.86
N VAL A 120 -13.18 -6.41 13.53
CA VAL A 120 -11.80 -6.01 13.29
C VAL A 120 -11.86 -5.22 11.99
N GLN A 121 -11.78 -3.90 12.10
CA GLN A 121 -11.75 -2.98 10.96
C GLN A 121 -10.76 -3.51 9.91
N GLY A 122 -11.24 -3.66 8.67
CA GLY A 122 -10.44 -4.23 7.57
C GLY A 122 -10.67 -5.72 7.32
N ARG A 123 -11.40 -6.47 8.15
CA ARG A 123 -11.76 -7.89 7.88
C ARG A 123 -12.46 -8.05 6.53
N GLY A 124 -13.40 -7.18 6.20
CA GLY A 124 -14.08 -7.19 4.89
C GLY A 124 -13.11 -6.97 3.72
N THR A 125 -12.13 -6.08 3.88
CA THR A 125 -11.07 -5.82 2.90
C THR A 125 -10.19 -7.05 2.71
N VAL A 126 -9.77 -7.69 3.81
CA VAL A 126 -8.96 -8.92 3.78
C VAL A 126 -9.74 -10.08 3.15
N MET A 127 -11.01 -10.30 3.50
CA MET A 127 -11.84 -11.34 2.90
C MET A 127 -12.07 -11.11 1.39
N SER A 128 -12.20 -9.85 0.96
CA SER A 128 -12.28 -9.50 -0.45
C SER A 128 -10.96 -9.78 -1.18
N ALA A 129 -9.82 -9.43 -0.57
CA ALA A 129 -8.49 -9.65 -1.12
C ALA A 129 -8.15 -11.14 -1.30
N LEU A 130 -8.60 -11.98 -0.36
CA LEU A 130 -8.28 -13.40 -0.33
C LEU A 130 -9.32 -14.27 -1.06
N ARG A 131 -10.36 -13.65 -1.64
CA ARG A 131 -11.44 -14.36 -2.34
C ARG A 131 -10.91 -15.32 -3.42
N SER A 132 -10.02 -14.86 -4.29
CA SER A 132 -9.46 -15.68 -5.37
C SER A 132 -8.57 -16.82 -4.87
N PHE A 133 -7.83 -16.59 -3.77
CA PHE A 133 -7.05 -17.63 -3.09
C PHE A 133 -7.96 -18.76 -2.60
N PHE A 134 -9.08 -18.42 -1.93
CA PHE A 134 -10.07 -19.41 -1.48
C PHE A 134 -10.75 -20.16 -2.62
N PHE A 135 -10.98 -19.54 -3.78
CA PHE A 135 -11.52 -20.23 -4.95
C PHE A 135 -10.53 -21.25 -5.54
N SER A 136 -9.23 -20.95 -5.49
CA SER A 136 -8.18 -21.85 -5.97
C SER A 136 -7.84 -22.99 -5.00
N TYR A 137 -8.15 -22.84 -3.71
CA TYR A 137 -7.88 -23.83 -2.65
C TYR A 137 -9.04 -24.81 -2.39
N ARG A 138 -10.05 -24.83 -3.26
CA ARG A 138 -11.12 -25.84 -3.17
C ARG A 138 -10.61 -27.22 -3.57
N PHE A 139 -10.72 -28.18 -2.66
CA PHE A 139 -11.02 -29.57 -3.00
C PHE A 139 -12.36 -29.66 -3.74
#